data_AF-A0A023G1E5-F1
#
_entry.id   AF-A0A023G1E5-F1
#
_cell.length_a   1.000
_cell.length_b   1.000
_cell.length_c   1.000
_cell.angle_alpha   90.00
_cell.angle_beta   90.00
_cell.angle_gamma   90.00
#
_symmetry.space_group_name_H-M   'P 1'
#
loop_
_entity.id
_entity.type
_entity.pdbx_description
1 polymer ?
#
loop_
_entity_poly.entity_id
_entity_poly.type
_entity_poly.pdbx_seq_one_letter_code
_entity_poly.pdbx_strand_id
1 'polypeptide(L)'
;MSREDHSGRRQARAEALARHYGHQQHVYYVDIAGPHHGGWYTAAVVHNTNTVNGLTFKAYSATHAEEIAIALAVTHPKSQHIITDSRGACRNYELGWVPPLARRILQSSCVYVAPTPRNLVWAPGHQGLQGNEQADQAARALSPRAISLSLEAYSQSDNLALTFKDITDYYKEEHRRYPVPCKGLGRAEERLLIKIFTNTVLCPAVLKHFNSSFDGACQFCGEVADTFHMVWACQSNPS
;
A
#
# COMPACT_ATOMS: atom_id res chain seq x y z
N MET A 1 2.24 -10.37 -21.72
CA MET A 1 3.05 -11.36 -20.98
C MET A 1 2.61 -11.28 -19.53
N SER A 2 1.94 -12.33 -19.03
CA SER A 2 1.22 -12.33 -17.74
C SER A 2 2.16 -12.47 -16.54
N ARG A 3 1.64 -12.13 -15.37
CA ARG A 3 2.29 -11.99 -14.06
C ARG A 3 2.77 -13.31 -13.43
N GLU A 4 2.85 -14.41 -14.18
CA GLU A 4 2.94 -15.79 -13.64
C GLU A 4 4.29 -16.52 -13.79
N ASP A 5 5.33 -15.96 -14.42
CA ASP A 5 6.48 -16.79 -14.87
C ASP A 5 7.80 -16.67 -14.07
N HIS A 6 7.74 -16.28 -12.79
CA HIS A 6 8.95 -16.15 -11.93
C HIS A 6 8.90 -16.98 -10.65
N SER A 7 7.87 -17.79 -10.42
CA SER A 7 7.77 -18.66 -9.23
C SER A 7 8.93 -19.66 -9.18
N GLY A 8 9.20 -20.40 -10.27
CA GLY A 8 10.28 -21.37 -10.32
C GLY A 8 11.67 -20.77 -10.11
N ARG A 9 11.91 -19.55 -10.61
CA ARG A 9 13.19 -18.83 -10.39
C ARG A 9 13.35 -18.41 -8.92
N ARG A 10 12.27 -17.95 -8.28
CA ARG A 10 12.29 -17.58 -6.86
C ARG A 10 12.51 -18.82 -5.98
N GLN A 11 11.82 -19.91 -6.28
CA GLN A 11 12.00 -21.18 -5.59
C GLN A 11 13.45 -21.71 -5.73
N ALA A 12 13.99 -21.76 -6.95
CA ALA A 12 15.37 -22.19 -7.18
C ALA A 12 16.40 -21.30 -6.46
N ARG A 13 16.13 -19.99 -6.36
CA ARG A 13 16.97 -19.08 -5.56
C ARG A 13 16.88 -19.37 -4.06
N ALA A 14 15.68 -19.60 -3.52
CA ALA A 14 15.49 -19.97 -2.12
C ALA A 14 16.26 -21.27 -1.79
N GLU A 15 16.16 -22.29 -2.65
CA GLU A 15 16.90 -23.54 -2.51
C GLU A 15 18.41 -23.37 -2.62
N ALA A 16 18.90 -22.49 -3.51
CA ALA A 16 20.30 -22.17 -3.59
C ALA A 16 20.80 -21.46 -2.32
N LEU A 17 20.03 -20.51 -1.80
CA LEU A 17 20.35 -19.81 -0.55
C LEU A 17 20.34 -20.77 0.64
N ALA A 18 19.36 -21.67 0.73
CA ALA A 18 19.30 -22.70 1.76
C ALA A 18 20.55 -23.61 1.72
N ARG A 19 20.98 -24.03 0.53
CA ARG A 19 22.21 -24.84 0.36
C ARG A 19 23.48 -24.08 0.75
N HIS A 20 23.59 -22.80 0.39
CA HIS A 20 24.79 -22.01 0.67
C HIS A 20 24.88 -21.53 2.13
N TYR A 21 23.77 -21.07 2.69
CA TYR A 21 23.73 -20.34 3.96
C TYR A 21 23.08 -21.12 5.11
N GLY A 22 22.36 -22.21 4.84
CA GLY A 22 21.60 -22.95 5.86
C GLY A 22 22.43 -23.54 7.01
N HIS A 23 23.73 -23.80 6.79
CA HIS A 23 24.64 -24.37 7.80
C HIS A 23 25.73 -23.41 8.29
N GLN A 24 25.73 -22.15 7.83
CA GLN A 24 26.81 -21.20 8.14
C GLN A 24 26.57 -20.46 9.47
N GLN A 25 27.61 -20.38 10.32
CA GLN A 25 27.54 -19.74 11.64
C GLN A 25 27.53 -18.20 11.64
N HIS A 26 27.62 -17.55 10.46
CA HIS A 26 27.72 -16.09 10.36
C HIS A 26 26.55 -15.47 9.59
N VAL A 27 25.47 -16.23 9.43
CA VAL A 27 24.25 -15.84 8.71
C VAL A 27 23.16 -15.42 9.67
N TYR A 28 22.58 -14.27 9.38
CA TYR A 28 21.50 -13.65 10.15
C TYR A 28 20.35 -13.33 9.21
N TYR A 29 19.15 -13.72 9.61
CA TYR A 29 17.93 -13.43 8.90
C TYR A 29 17.21 -12.29 9.61
N VAL A 30 16.68 -11.34 8.84
CA VAL A 30 15.92 -10.22 9.38
C VAL A 30 14.56 -10.15 8.71
N ASP A 31 13.57 -9.77 9.50
CA ASP A 31 12.22 -9.50 9.02
C ASP A 31 11.52 -8.52 9.96
N ILE A 32 10.40 -7.96 9.50
CA ILE A 32 9.57 -7.03 10.21
C ILE A 32 8.09 -7.46 10.23
N ALA A 33 7.36 -7.02 11.25
CA ALA A 33 5.91 -7.11 11.30
C ALA A 33 5.29 -5.72 11.55
N GLY A 34 4.17 -5.45 10.89
CA GLY A 34 3.47 -4.17 10.94
C GLY A 34 2.97 -3.69 9.56
N PRO A 35 2.48 -2.45 9.44
CA PRO A 35 2.29 -1.51 10.53
C PRO A 35 1.22 -1.99 11.52
N HIS A 36 1.49 -1.85 12.81
CA HIS A 36 0.51 -1.91 13.88
C HIS A 36 -0.07 -0.50 14.13
N HIS A 37 -1.04 -0.41 15.03
CA HIS A 37 -1.69 0.84 15.43
C HIS A 37 -0.66 1.98 15.63
N GLY A 38 -0.90 3.17 15.10
CA GLY A 38 -0.03 4.34 15.29
C GLY A 38 1.34 4.29 14.59
N GLY A 39 1.48 3.46 13.54
CA GLY A 39 2.68 3.37 12.71
C GLY A 39 3.84 2.59 13.34
N TRP A 40 3.54 1.73 14.31
CA TRP A 40 4.53 0.89 14.98
C TRP A 40 4.87 -0.36 14.17
N TYR A 41 6.14 -0.72 14.15
CA TYR A 41 6.66 -1.95 13.56
C TYR A 41 7.50 -2.68 14.60
N THR A 42 7.59 -3.99 14.44
CA THR A 42 8.54 -4.84 15.15
C THR A 42 9.52 -5.44 14.15
N ALA A 43 10.80 -5.48 14.50
CA ALA A 43 11.83 -6.17 13.74
C ALA A 43 12.39 -7.31 14.58
N ALA A 44 12.75 -8.41 13.94
CA ALA A 44 13.46 -9.51 14.56
C ALA A 44 14.73 -9.84 13.77
N VAL A 45 15.75 -10.29 14.49
CA VAL A 45 16.97 -10.86 13.94
C VAL A 45 17.08 -12.30 14.43
N VAL A 46 17.19 -13.24 13.51
CA VAL A 46 17.27 -14.68 13.80
C VAL A 46 18.61 -15.24 13.35
N HIS A 47 19.19 -16.10 14.18
CA HIS A 47 20.41 -16.86 13.91
C HIS A 47 20.30 -18.27 14.46
N ASN A 48 20.61 -19.30 13.66
CA ASN A 48 20.52 -20.71 14.03
C ASN A 48 19.21 -21.05 14.76
N THR A 49 18.07 -20.64 14.20
CA THR A 49 16.71 -20.83 14.75
C THR A 49 16.35 -20.04 16.02
N ASN A 50 17.31 -19.31 16.60
CA ASN A 50 17.06 -18.48 17.77
C ASN A 50 16.90 -17.02 17.38
N THR A 51 15.90 -16.35 17.95
CA THR A 51 15.81 -14.88 17.90
C THR A 51 16.92 -14.29 18.76
N VAL A 52 17.87 -13.63 18.13
CA VAL A 52 19.05 -13.06 18.80
C VAL A 52 18.87 -11.58 19.13
N ASN A 53 17.98 -10.89 18.42
CA ASN A 53 17.68 -9.49 18.69
C ASN A 53 16.27 -9.14 18.21
N GLY A 54 15.71 -8.08 18.77
CA GLY A 54 14.38 -7.58 18.42
C GLY A 54 14.21 -6.12 18.79
N LEU A 55 13.41 -5.39 18.03
CA LEU A 55 13.19 -3.96 18.26
C LEU A 55 11.76 -3.57 17.88
N THR A 56 11.14 -2.73 18.69
CA THR A 56 9.86 -2.07 18.38
C THR A 56 10.11 -0.59 18.12
N PHE A 57 9.64 -0.08 17.00
CA PHE A 57 9.90 1.31 16.57
C PHE A 57 8.81 1.83 15.64
N LYS A 58 8.79 3.15 15.39
CA LYS A 58 7.94 3.75 14.36
C LYS A 58 8.67 3.88 13.04
N ALA A 59 7.98 3.60 11.94
CA ALA A 59 8.48 3.82 10.59
C ALA A 59 7.37 4.29 9.66
N TYR A 60 7.75 4.98 8.59
CA TYR A 60 6.80 5.53 7.61
C TYR A 60 6.38 4.52 6.53
N SER A 61 7.13 3.43 6.37
CA SER A 61 6.86 2.38 5.39
C SER A 61 7.52 1.07 5.79
N ALA A 62 7.07 -0.05 5.21
CA ALA A 62 7.72 -1.35 5.40
C ALA A 62 9.19 -1.31 4.96
N THR A 63 9.53 -0.69 3.82
CA THR A 63 10.93 -0.55 3.38
C THR A 63 11.79 0.21 4.39
N HIS A 64 11.27 1.28 4.99
CA HIS A 64 11.96 2.00 6.08
C HIS A 64 12.17 1.09 7.29
N ALA A 65 11.16 0.29 7.67
CA ALA A 65 11.29 -0.65 8.78
C ALA A 65 12.32 -1.76 8.52
N GLU A 66 12.34 -2.30 7.31
CA GLU A 66 13.31 -3.30 6.87
C GLU A 66 14.75 -2.78 6.94
N GLU A 67 14.98 -1.52 6.57
CA GLU A 67 16.30 -0.91 6.68
C GLU A 67 16.78 -0.85 8.14
N ILE A 68 15.87 -0.58 9.08
CA ILE A 68 16.17 -0.59 10.51
C ILE A 68 16.47 -2.03 10.99
N ALA A 69 15.75 -3.03 10.48
CA ALA A 69 16.00 -4.44 10.80
C ALA A 69 17.39 -4.90 10.33
N ILE A 70 17.81 -4.49 9.12
CA ILE A 70 19.18 -4.74 8.60
C ILE A 70 20.21 -4.10 9.54
N ALA A 71 20.04 -2.83 9.91
CA ALA A 71 20.94 -2.16 10.85
C ALA A 71 21.02 -2.89 12.20
N LEU A 72 19.90 -3.42 12.70
CA LEU A 72 19.85 -4.20 13.93
C LEU A 72 20.70 -5.47 13.83
N ALA A 73 20.68 -6.17 12.69
CA ALA A 73 21.54 -7.35 12.49
C ALA A 73 23.04 -7.01 12.41
N VAL A 74 23.40 -5.81 11.95
CA VAL A 74 24.81 -5.36 11.93
C VAL A 74 25.38 -5.22 13.34
N THR A 75 24.54 -4.91 14.34
CA THR A 75 24.98 -4.77 15.74
C THR A 75 25.55 -6.06 16.33
N HIS A 76 25.22 -7.22 15.74
CA HIS A 76 25.73 -8.50 16.22
C HIS A 76 27.19 -8.70 15.76
N PRO A 77 28.16 -8.94 16.67
CA PRO A 77 29.59 -8.93 16.34
C PRO A 77 30.01 -10.02 15.34
N LYS A 78 29.31 -11.16 15.38
CA LYS A 78 29.55 -12.31 14.48
C LYS A 78 28.73 -12.28 13.18
N SER A 79 27.91 -11.24 12.97
CA SER A 79 27.16 -11.09 11.72
C SER A 79 28.13 -10.91 10.56
N GLN A 80 27.98 -11.66 9.47
CA GLN A 80 28.75 -11.44 8.24
C GLN A 80 27.83 -11.42 7.03
N HIS A 81 26.82 -12.27 7.02
CA HIS A 81 25.80 -12.35 5.99
C HIS A 81 24.44 -11.99 6.60
N ILE A 82 23.80 -10.95 6.05
CA ILE A 82 22.46 -10.53 6.45
C ILE A 82 21.51 -10.83 5.30
N ILE A 83 20.49 -11.63 5.58
CA ILE A 83 19.50 -12.06 4.60
C ILE A 83 18.16 -11.39 4.94
N THR A 84 17.58 -10.73 3.93
CA THR A 84 16.26 -10.07 4.00
C THR A 84 15.51 -10.34 2.70
N ASP A 85 14.17 -10.37 2.73
CA ASP A 85 13.35 -10.43 1.53
C ASP A 85 12.92 -9.07 0.97
N SER A 86 13.28 -7.98 1.66
CA SER A 86 13.03 -6.62 1.22
C SER A 86 14.01 -6.14 0.16
N ARG A 87 13.64 -6.32 -1.11
CA ARG A 87 14.41 -5.81 -2.25
C ARG A 87 14.60 -4.29 -2.22
N GLY A 88 13.59 -3.57 -1.70
CA GLY A 88 13.65 -2.11 -1.55
C GLY A 88 14.75 -1.69 -0.58
N ALA A 89 14.84 -2.36 0.57
CA ALA A 89 15.86 -2.07 1.56
C ALA A 89 17.27 -2.39 1.03
N CYS A 90 17.45 -3.53 0.34
CA CYS A 90 18.74 -3.84 -0.32
C CYS A 90 19.17 -2.73 -1.29
N ARG A 91 18.26 -2.27 -2.15
CA ARG A 91 18.55 -1.19 -3.11
C ARG A 91 18.93 0.12 -2.42
N ASN A 92 18.25 0.48 -1.34
CA ASN A 92 18.55 1.72 -0.63
C ASN A 92 19.91 1.66 0.05
N TYR A 93 20.26 0.52 0.66
CA TYR A 93 21.61 0.28 1.20
C TYR A 93 22.70 0.34 0.11
N GLU A 94 22.44 -0.23 -1.08
CA GLU A 94 23.37 -0.12 -2.23
C GLU A 94 23.60 1.34 -2.66
N LEU A 95 22.58 2.19 -2.54
CA LEU A 95 22.66 3.63 -2.83
C LEU A 95 23.25 4.45 -1.67
N GLY A 96 23.57 3.83 -0.54
CA GLY A 96 24.02 4.52 0.68
C GLY A 96 22.91 5.27 1.42
N TRP A 97 21.65 4.96 1.13
CA TRP A 97 20.49 5.58 1.77
C TRP A 97 20.07 4.73 2.96
N VAL A 98 20.15 5.33 4.16
CA VAL A 98 19.71 4.69 5.41
C VAL A 98 18.90 5.67 6.25
N PRO A 99 17.81 5.22 6.90
CA PRO A 99 17.02 6.05 7.79
C PRO A 99 17.83 6.59 8.97
N PRO A 100 17.40 7.72 9.58
CA PRO A 100 18.08 8.28 10.74
C PRO A 100 18.25 7.30 11.91
N LEU A 101 17.24 6.45 12.17
CA LEU A 101 17.31 5.43 13.22
C LEU A 101 18.30 4.30 12.87
N ALA A 102 18.24 3.78 11.63
CA ALA A 102 19.19 2.79 11.13
C ALA A 102 20.63 3.32 11.21
N ARG A 103 20.87 4.56 10.76
CA ARG A 103 22.17 5.24 10.86
C ARG A 103 22.66 5.33 12.30
N ARG A 104 21.80 5.67 13.25
CA ARG A 104 22.17 5.74 14.67
C ARG A 104 22.58 4.37 15.20
N ILE A 105 21.82 3.31 14.88
CA ILE A 105 22.14 1.93 15.27
C ILE A 105 23.50 1.52 14.70
N LEU A 106 23.74 1.77 13.41
CA LEU A 106 25.01 1.48 12.74
C LEU A 106 26.18 2.23 13.40
N GLN A 107 26.03 3.53 13.66
CA GLN A 107 27.07 4.34 14.30
C GLN A 107 27.41 3.84 15.69
N SER A 108 26.40 3.52 16.51
CA SER A 108 26.60 2.95 17.85
C SER A 108 27.33 1.60 17.82
N SER A 109 27.12 0.79 16.78
CA SER A 109 27.80 -0.51 16.63
C SER A 109 29.29 -0.39 16.28
N CYS A 110 29.71 0.71 15.65
CA CYS A 110 31.09 0.95 15.22
C CYS A 110 31.97 1.61 16.30
N VAL A 111 31.43 1.96 17.47
CA VAL A 111 32.17 2.72 18.50
C VAL A 111 33.31 1.90 19.13
N TYR A 112 33.18 0.58 19.17
CA TYR A 112 34.09 -0.28 19.94
C TYR A 112 34.84 -1.34 19.11
N VAL A 113 34.50 -1.51 17.83
CA VAL A 113 35.07 -2.55 16.97
C VAL A 113 35.31 -1.96 15.57
N ALA A 114 36.45 -2.30 14.96
CA ALA A 114 36.74 -1.93 13.58
C ALA A 114 35.58 -2.36 12.66
N PRO A 115 35.14 -1.52 11.70
CA PRO A 115 34.06 -1.88 10.79
C PRO A 115 34.44 -3.14 10.03
N THR A 116 33.73 -4.23 10.30
CA THR A 116 33.92 -5.48 9.57
C THR A 116 32.91 -5.51 8.42
N PRO A 117 33.34 -5.80 7.19
CA PRO A 117 32.45 -5.79 6.05
C PRO A 117 31.31 -6.80 6.25
N ARG A 118 30.10 -6.43 5.81
CA ARG A 118 28.89 -7.25 5.87
C ARG A 118 28.36 -7.43 4.46
N ASN A 119 27.90 -8.63 4.16
CA ASN A 119 27.27 -8.99 2.90
C ASN A 119 25.75 -8.96 3.10
N LEU A 120 25.08 -8.04 2.42
CA LEU A 120 23.63 -7.99 2.36
C LEU A 120 23.13 -8.84 1.20
N VAL A 121 22.25 -9.81 1.47
CA VAL A 121 21.78 -10.78 0.48
C VAL A 121 20.26 -10.76 0.43
N TRP A 122 19.73 -10.47 -0.75
CA TRP A 122 18.28 -10.54 -0.99
C TRP A 122 17.80 -11.98 -1.18
N ALA A 123 16.80 -12.39 -0.41
CA ALA A 123 16.06 -13.64 -0.55
C ALA A 123 14.64 -13.39 -1.07
N PRO A 124 14.02 -14.34 -1.79
CA PRO A 124 12.62 -14.23 -2.11
C PRO A 124 11.76 -14.61 -0.89
N GLY A 125 10.82 -13.73 -0.51
CA GLY A 125 9.91 -13.96 0.61
C GLY A 125 8.91 -15.10 0.35
N HIS A 126 8.51 -15.78 1.42
CA HIS A 126 7.54 -16.89 1.43
C HIS A 126 7.83 -18.00 0.40
N GLN A 127 9.08 -18.46 0.32
CA GLN A 127 9.51 -19.55 -0.57
C GLN A 127 10.18 -20.73 0.19
N GLY A 128 9.87 -20.95 1.47
CA GLY A 128 10.39 -22.11 2.21
C GLY A 128 11.81 -21.91 2.78
N LEU A 129 12.36 -20.70 2.76
CA LEU A 129 13.67 -20.44 3.36
C LEU A 129 13.53 -20.35 4.89
N GLN A 130 13.84 -21.45 5.57
CA GLN A 130 13.59 -21.65 7.01
C GLN A 130 13.98 -20.45 7.88
N GLY A 131 15.17 -19.87 7.69
CA GLY A 131 15.63 -18.72 8.48
C GLY A 131 14.81 -17.45 8.24
N ASN A 132 14.33 -17.22 7.01
CA ASN A 132 13.47 -16.08 6.67
C ASN A 132 12.09 -16.24 7.33
N GLU A 133 11.51 -17.44 7.25
CA GLU A 133 10.21 -17.73 7.86
C GLU A 133 10.26 -17.65 9.40
N GLN A 134 11.38 -18.05 10.00
CA GLN A 134 11.61 -17.88 11.42
C GLN A 134 11.75 -16.40 11.81
N ALA A 135 12.39 -15.58 10.99
CA ALA A 135 12.46 -14.14 11.21
C ALA A 135 11.07 -13.49 11.13
N ASP A 136 10.24 -13.85 10.14
CA ASP A 136 8.84 -13.40 10.03
C ASP A 136 8.04 -13.75 11.30
N GLN A 137 8.11 -15.02 11.71
CA GLN A 137 7.43 -15.50 12.90
C GLN A 137 7.92 -14.80 14.17
N ALA A 138 9.23 -14.59 14.30
CA ALA A 138 9.82 -13.88 15.43
C ALA A 138 9.39 -12.41 15.47
N ALA A 139 9.35 -11.72 14.32
CA ALA A 139 8.91 -10.34 14.23
C ALA A 139 7.44 -10.19 14.63
N ARG A 140 6.57 -11.10 14.16
CA ARG A 140 5.16 -11.16 14.56
C ARG A 140 4.96 -11.51 16.03
N ALA A 141 5.84 -12.35 16.60
CA ALA A 141 5.78 -12.70 18.02
C ALA A 141 6.13 -11.52 18.93
N LEU A 142 6.97 -10.59 18.45
CA LEU A 142 7.31 -9.34 19.15
C LEU A 142 6.20 -8.30 19.08
N SER A 143 5.25 -8.42 18.14
CA SER A 143 4.14 -7.49 18.03
C SER A 143 3.37 -7.41 19.35
N PRO A 144 3.06 -6.19 19.85
CA PRO A 144 2.40 -6.03 21.14
C PRO A 144 1.05 -6.75 21.13
N ARG A 145 0.92 -7.82 21.93
CA ARG A 145 -0.35 -8.55 22.17
C ARG A 145 -1.33 -7.79 23.05
N ALA A 146 -0.98 -6.59 23.51
CA ALA A 146 -1.86 -5.75 24.31
C ALA A 146 -2.87 -5.06 23.38
N ILE A 147 -4.16 -5.36 23.59
CA ILE A 147 -5.27 -4.51 23.14
C ILE A 147 -5.01 -3.15 23.79
N SER A 148 -4.58 -2.17 23.00
CA SER A 148 -4.48 -0.80 23.50
C SER A 148 -5.91 -0.33 23.76
N LEU A 149 -6.29 -0.32 25.04
CA LEU A 149 -7.52 0.29 25.54
C LEU A 149 -7.47 1.78 25.21
N SER A 150 -8.10 2.16 24.11
CA SER A 150 -8.83 3.42 23.91
C SER A 150 -9.18 3.52 22.42
N LEU A 151 -10.32 2.95 22.05
CA LEU A 151 -10.95 3.10 20.74
C LEU A 151 -11.37 4.56 20.43
N GLU A 152 -11.09 5.50 21.33
CA GLU A 152 -11.66 6.85 21.36
C GLU A 152 -10.61 7.96 21.18
N ALA A 153 -9.31 7.65 21.16
CA ALA A 153 -8.24 8.67 21.12
C ALA A 153 -7.64 8.96 19.73
N TYR A 154 -8.06 8.27 18.67
CA TYR A 154 -7.43 8.40 17.33
C TYR A 154 -8.44 8.57 16.18
N SER A 155 -9.55 9.27 16.42
CA SER A 155 -10.45 9.71 15.34
C SER A 155 -9.91 10.89 14.51
N GLN A 156 -8.63 11.26 14.63
CA GLN A 156 -7.98 12.26 13.80
C GLN A 156 -6.63 11.76 13.28
N SER A 157 -6.54 11.64 11.95
CA SER A 157 -5.38 11.23 11.13
C SER A 157 -5.04 9.74 11.11
N ASP A 158 -5.72 8.98 10.24
CA ASP A 158 -5.08 7.95 9.39
C ASP A 158 -6.12 7.34 8.43
N ASN A 159 -6.68 8.18 7.55
CA ASN A 159 -7.19 7.68 6.26
C ASN A 159 -6.04 7.70 5.26
N LEU A 160 -4.95 6.98 5.56
CA LEU A 160 -3.93 6.73 4.56
C LEU A 160 -4.49 5.64 3.64
N ALA A 161 -4.95 6.04 2.46
CA ALA A 161 -5.29 5.12 1.40
C ALA A 161 -4.00 4.37 0.96
N LEU A 162 -3.76 3.19 1.53
CA LEU A 162 -2.51 2.44 1.36
C LEU A 162 -2.45 1.65 0.04
N THR A 163 -3.61 1.34 -0.54
CA THR A 163 -3.68 0.65 -1.83
C THR A 163 -4.10 1.59 -2.96
N PHE A 164 -3.68 1.29 -4.18
CA PHE A 164 -4.14 2.03 -5.37
C PHE A 164 -5.67 2.10 -5.45
N LYS A 165 -6.35 1.02 -5.05
CA LYS A 165 -7.81 0.96 -4.98
C LYS A 165 -8.35 1.99 -3.98
N ASP A 166 -7.82 2.00 -2.76
CA ASP A 166 -8.24 2.93 -1.71
C ASP A 166 -7.99 4.38 -2.12
N ILE A 167 -6.89 4.66 -2.84
CA ILE A 167 -6.59 6.00 -3.34
C ILE A 167 -7.62 6.41 -4.39
N THR A 168 -7.91 5.53 -5.36
CA THR A 168 -8.94 5.81 -6.36
C THR A 168 -10.33 5.92 -5.76
N ASP A 169 -10.66 5.12 -4.75
CA ASP A 169 -11.97 5.15 -4.12
C ASP A 169 -12.10 6.40 -3.24
N TYR A 170 -11.05 6.82 -2.52
CA TYR A 170 -10.99 8.11 -1.83
C TYR A 170 -11.29 9.28 -2.78
N TYR A 171 -10.57 9.39 -3.90
CA TYR A 171 -10.83 10.47 -4.87
C TYR A 171 -12.21 10.36 -5.54
N LYS A 172 -12.72 9.15 -5.79
CA LYS A 172 -14.07 8.96 -6.33
C LYS A 172 -15.15 9.41 -5.35
N GLU A 173 -15.00 9.10 -4.07
CA GLU A 173 -15.96 9.47 -3.02
C GLU A 173 -15.85 10.96 -2.69
N GLU A 174 -14.65 11.53 -2.64
CA GLU A 174 -14.42 12.98 -2.45
C GLU A 174 -15.04 13.80 -3.59
N HIS A 175 -14.94 13.31 -4.83
CA HIS A 175 -15.56 13.95 -6.00
C HIS A 175 -17.01 13.53 -6.24
N ARG A 176 -17.61 12.68 -5.38
CA ARG A 176 -18.99 12.21 -5.55
C ARG A 176 -19.96 13.30 -5.09
N ARG A 177 -20.28 14.22 -6.00
CA ARG A 177 -21.32 15.25 -5.78
C ARG A 177 -22.75 14.70 -5.86
N TYR A 178 -22.95 13.61 -6.61
CA TYR A 178 -24.27 13.04 -6.90
C TYR A 178 -24.34 11.56 -6.50
N PRO A 179 -25.51 11.06 -6.07
CA PRO A 179 -25.67 9.67 -5.69
C PRO A 179 -25.44 8.72 -6.87
N VAL A 180 -25.02 7.50 -6.57
CA VAL A 180 -24.91 6.42 -7.57
C VAL A 180 -26.34 6.08 -8.07
N PRO A 181 -26.54 5.83 -9.37
CA PRO A 181 -27.83 5.35 -9.90
C PRO A 181 -28.36 4.16 -9.11
N CYS A 182 -29.68 4.10 -8.89
CA CYS A 182 -30.29 3.01 -8.14
C CYS A 182 -30.12 1.66 -8.88
N LYS A 183 -30.06 0.57 -8.11
CA LYS A 183 -29.97 -0.78 -8.68
C LYS A 183 -31.27 -1.10 -9.43
N GLY A 184 -31.16 -1.61 -10.66
CA GLY A 184 -32.30 -2.02 -11.48
C GLY A 184 -32.53 -1.20 -12.75
N LEU A 185 -31.81 -0.08 -12.91
CA LEU A 185 -31.79 0.69 -14.17
C LEU A 185 -30.98 -0.05 -15.24
N GLY A 186 -31.44 0.01 -16.49
CA GLY A 186 -30.62 -0.37 -17.63
C GLY A 186 -29.47 0.61 -17.85
N ARG A 187 -28.37 0.16 -18.48
CA ARG A 187 -27.18 1.01 -18.72
C ARG A 187 -27.48 2.33 -19.44
N ALA A 188 -28.49 2.36 -20.30
CA ALA A 188 -28.89 3.57 -21.01
C ALA A 188 -29.55 4.60 -20.07
N GLU A 189 -30.39 4.13 -19.16
CA GLU A 189 -31.10 4.94 -18.18
C GLU A 189 -30.14 5.45 -17.09
N GLU A 190 -29.20 4.62 -16.64
CA GLU A 190 -28.12 5.05 -15.73
C GLU A 190 -27.31 6.22 -16.31
N ARG A 191 -26.95 6.13 -17.60
CA ARG A 191 -26.21 7.20 -18.29
C ARG A 191 -27.04 8.46 -18.44
N LEU A 192 -28.33 8.33 -18.76
CA LEU A 192 -29.24 9.46 -18.86
C LEU A 192 -29.37 10.16 -17.51
N LEU A 193 -29.53 9.40 -16.41
CA LEU A 193 -29.62 9.93 -15.06
C LEU A 193 -28.35 10.68 -14.64
N ILE A 194 -27.16 10.14 -14.93
CA ILE A 194 -25.88 10.83 -14.68
C ILE A 194 -25.80 12.14 -15.46
N LYS A 195 -26.25 12.15 -16.72
CA LYS A 195 -26.29 13.38 -17.53
C LYS A 195 -27.27 14.41 -16.94
N ILE A 196 -28.42 13.98 -16.43
CA ILE A 196 -29.36 14.86 -15.74
C ILE A 196 -28.70 15.45 -14.47
N PHE A 197 -28.10 14.61 -13.63
CA PHE A 197 -27.41 15.06 -12.41
C PHE A 197 -26.31 16.08 -12.70
N THR A 198 -25.50 15.83 -13.73
CA THR A 198 -24.40 16.73 -14.14
C THR A 198 -24.85 17.88 -15.03
N ASN A 199 -26.14 17.99 -15.35
CA ASN A 199 -26.73 18.94 -16.30
C ASN A 199 -26.03 18.97 -17.68
N THR A 200 -25.69 17.79 -18.19
CA THR A 200 -25.01 17.58 -19.49
C THR A 200 -25.91 16.89 -20.53
N VAL A 201 -27.22 16.89 -20.31
CA VAL A 201 -28.20 16.39 -21.29
C VAL A 201 -28.22 17.33 -22.50
N LEU A 202 -28.23 16.77 -23.71
CA LEU A 202 -28.44 17.52 -24.95
C LEU A 202 -29.94 17.84 -25.11
N CYS A 203 -30.45 18.76 -24.29
CA CYS A 203 -31.81 19.26 -24.40
C CYS A 203 -31.95 20.21 -25.60
N PRO A 204 -33.17 20.47 -26.12
CA PRO A 204 -33.38 21.36 -27.25
C PRO A 204 -32.77 22.75 -27.02
N ALA A 205 -32.83 23.29 -25.80
CA ALA A 205 -32.22 24.57 -25.45
C ALA A 205 -30.69 24.59 -25.67
N VAL A 206 -30.02 23.44 -25.55
CA VAL A 206 -28.59 23.28 -25.86
C VAL A 206 -28.38 22.98 -27.35
N LEU A 207 -29.20 22.10 -27.94
CA LEU A 207 -29.08 21.67 -29.34
C LEU A 207 -29.23 22.80 -30.35
N LYS A 208 -30.03 23.84 -30.05
CA LYS A 208 -30.18 25.02 -30.91
C LYS A 208 -28.84 25.69 -31.26
N HIS A 209 -27.84 25.55 -30.38
CA HIS A 209 -26.50 26.12 -30.59
C HIS A 209 -25.63 25.30 -31.55
N PHE A 210 -25.98 24.02 -31.79
CA PHE A 210 -25.22 23.10 -32.63
C PHE A 210 -25.94 22.80 -33.95
N ASN A 211 -27.26 22.91 -33.99
CA ASN A 211 -28.08 22.61 -35.16
C ASN A 211 -29.28 23.57 -35.24
N SER A 212 -29.36 24.30 -36.35
CA SER A 212 -30.41 25.29 -36.63
C SER A 212 -31.81 24.71 -36.82
N SER A 213 -31.95 23.38 -36.89
CA SER A 213 -33.24 22.70 -36.95
C SER A 213 -33.97 22.68 -35.61
N PHE A 214 -33.28 23.02 -34.51
CA PHE A 214 -33.86 23.12 -33.17
C PHE A 214 -34.02 24.59 -32.80
N ASP A 215 -35.23 25.00 -32.43
CA ASP A 215 -35.54 26.35 -31.93
C ASP A 215 -35.24 26.52 -30.43
N GLY A 216 -35.10 25.38 -29.72
CA GLY A 216 -34.85 25.32 -28.29
C GLY A 216 -36.09 25.46 -27.41
N ALA A 217 -37.27 25.44 -28.01
CA ALA A 217 -38.54 25.51 -27.31
C ALA A 217 -39.06 24.11 -26.94
N CYS A 218 -39.93 24.07 -25.94
CA CYS A 218 -40.64 22.89 -25.50
C CYS A 218 -41.79 22.62 -26.45
N GLN A 219 -41.87 21.39 -26.97
CA GLN A 219 -42.93 20.99 -27.90
C GLN A 219 -44.35 21.01 -27.28
N PHE A 220 -44.47 21.06 -25.96
CA PHE A 220 -45.77 21.02 -25.27
C PHE A 220 -46.30 22.39 -24.88
N CYS A 221 -45.45 23.30 -24.40
CA CYS A 221 -45.87 24.62 -23.91
C CYS A 221 -45.13 25.81 -24.53
N GLY A 222 -44.14 25.58 -25.40
CA GLY A 222 -43.40 26.63 -26.11
C GLY A 222 -42.31 27.35 -25.29
N GLU A 223 -42.21 27.09 -23.98
CA GLU A 223 -41.15 27.64 -23.11
C GLU A 223 -39.76 27.08 -23.42
N VAL A 224 -38.69 27.67 -22.88
CA VAL A 224 -37.32 27.18 -23.09
C VAL A 224 -37.18 25.74 -22.57
N ALA A 225 -36.82 24.81 -23.46
CA ALA A 225 -36.67 23.40 -23.13
C ALA A 225 -35.28 23.08 -22.56
N ASP A 226 -35.01 23.57 -21.35
CA ASP A 226 -33.85 23.15 -20.57
C ASP A 226 -34.13 21.86 -19.77
N THR A 227 -33.10 21.29 -19.14
CA THR A 227 -33.21 20.03 -18.39
C THR A 227 -34.24 20.13 -17.26
N PHE A 228 -34.33 21.28 -16.58
CA PHE A 228 -35.26 21.49 -15.46
C PHE A 228 -36.71 21.55 -15.96
N HIS A 229 -36.95 22.27 -17.05
CA HIS A 229 -38.25 22.39 -17.67
C HIS A 229 -38.76 21.04 -18.16
N MET A 230 -37.90 20.29 -18.87
CA MET A 230 -38.27 18.99 -19.44
C MET A 230 -38.53 17.91 -18.38
N VAL A 231 -37.79 17.92 -17.26
CA VAL A 231 -37.88 16.87 -16.24
C VAL A 231 -38.92 17.18 -15.16
N TRP A 232 -39.15 18.46 -14.85
CA TRP A 232 -39.97 18.83 -13.68
C TRP A 232 -40.95 19.99 -13.91
N ALA A 233 -40.57 21.05 -14.64
CA ALA A 233 -41.36 22.29 -14.63
C ALA A 233 -42.51 22.34 -15.66
N CYS A 234 -42.47 21.50 -16.71
CA CYS A 234 -43.47 21.55 -17.77
C CYS A 234 -44.82 20.99 -17.31
N GLN A 235 -45.81 21.86 -17.11
CA GLN A 235 -47.18 21.48 -16.71
C GLN A 235 -47.97 20.81 -17.83
N SER A 236 -47.54 20.96 -19.08
CA SER A 236 -48.19 20.42 -20.28
C SER A 236 -47.55 19.12 -20.77
N ASN A 237 -46.48 18.65 -20.12
CA ASN A 237 -45.85 17.39 -20.45
C ASN A 237 -46.74 16.23 -19.96
N PRO A 238 -47.21 15.34 -20.85
CA PRO A 238 -48.03 14.21 -20.43
C PRO A 238 -47.22 13.30 -19.50
N SER A 239 -47.77 13.07 -18.30
CA SER A 239 -47.25 12.15 -17.28
C SER A 239 -47.31 10.70 -17.72
#